data_AF-A0A6A4V7E2-F1
#
_entry.id   AF-A0A6A4V7E2-F1
#
_cell.length_a   1.000
_cell.length_b   1.000
_cell.length_c   1.000
_cell.angle_alpha   90.00
_cell.angle_beta   90.00
_cell.angle_gamma   90.00
#
_symmetry.space_group_name_H-M   'P 1'
#
loop_
_entity.id
_entity.type
_entity.pdbx_description
1 polymer ?
#
loop_
_entity_poly.entity_id
_entity_poly.type
_entity_poly.pdbx_seq_one_letter_code
_entity_poly.pdbx_strand_id
1 'polypeptide(L)'
;MGAIGLPPRGQQYSVIMFDVDCKDPSLGMSCPPAPFVELELLRDVRDCLTEDGVFILNLVARDAALGDRVRADLNSSFAACVTYSVPEEVNEVVFCLRHRPDTDPCERIRTAAAALNSALSRKQKGKPRQSFMDMSAFAQELKSL
;
A
#
# COMPACT_ATOMS: atom_id res chain seq x y z
N MET A 1 10.35 -15.27 18.60
CA MET A 1 10.95 -13.97 18.23
C MET A 1 11.69 -14.12 16.91
N GLY A 2 11.00 -13.94 15.80
CA GLY A 2 11.65 -13.71 14.51
C GLY A 2 11.56 -12.22 14.26
N ALA A 3 12.67 -11.49 14.39
CA ALA A 3 12.68 -10.09 13.98
C ALA A 3 12.46 -10.07 12.46
N ILE A 4 11.46 -9.32 12.02
CA ILE A 4 11.31 -9.00 10.60
C ILE A 4 12.55 -8.20 10.24
N GLY A 5 13.45 -8.79 9.47
CA GLY A 5 14.74 -8.20 9.14
C GLY A 5 14.55 -7.02 8.20
N LEU A 6 14.62 -5.81 8.74
CA LEU A 6 14.70 -4.60 7.94
C LEU A 6 16.07 -4.53 7.25
N PRO A 7 16.15 -3.86 6.09
CA PRO A 7 17.39 -3.71 5.35
C PRO A 7 18.46 -2.97 6.17
N PRO A 8 19.75 -3.12 5.82
CA PRO A 8 20.85 -2.48 6.55
C PRO A 8 20.67 -0.96 6.65
N ARG A 9 21.08 -0.38 7.79
CA ARG A 9 21.00 1.08 8.03
C ARG A 9 21.63 1.86 6.88
N GLY A 10 20.85 2.75 6.28
CA GLY A 10 21.28 3.64 5.18
C GLY A 10 20.82 3.21 3.78
N GLN A 11 20.28 1.99 3.61
CA GLN A 11 19.67 1.59 2.35
C GLN A 11 18.22 2.10 2.29
N GLN A 12 17.92 2.91 1.27
CA GLN A 12 16.56 3.39 1.00
C GLN A 12 15.97 2.75 -0.26
N TYR A 13 14.63 2.70 -0.30
CA TYR A 13 13.85 2.09 -1.37
C TYR A 13 12.78 3.06 -1.87
N SER A 14 12.58 3.11 -3.19
CA SER A 14 11.47 3.88 -3.77
C SER A 14 10.12 3.27 -3.46
N VAL A 15 10.06 1.94 -3.31
CA VAL A 15 8.82 1.21 -3.02
C VAL A 15 9.09 0.08 -2.05
N ILE A 16 8.23 -0.04 -1.04
CA ILE A 16 8.16 -1.21 -0.15
C ILE A 16 6.73 -1.74 -0.24
N MET A 17 6.54 -3.04 -0.43
CA MET A 17 5.22 -3.67 -0.56
C MET A 17 5.07 -4.80 0.47
N PHE A 18 4.02 -4.74 1.28
CA PHE A 18 3.61 -5.83 2.16
C PHE A 18 2.36 -6.49 1.59
N ASP A 19 2.55 -7.73 1.13
CA ASP A 19 1.50 -8.69 0.76
C ASP A 19 1.75 -9.99 1.53
N VAL A 20 1.59 -9.91 2.86
CA VAL A 20 1.94 -10.99 3.78
C VAL A 20 0.65 -11.56 4.35
N ASP A 21 0.26 -12.74 3.88
CA ASP A 21 -0.93 -13.43 4.37
C ASP A 21 -0.63 -14.34 5.58
N CYS A 22 -1.53 -14.35 6.55
CA CYS A 22 -1.56 -15.29 7.67
C CYS A 22 -2.73 -16.26 7.49
N LYS A 23 -2.41 -17.53 7.23
CA LYS A 23 -3.42 -18.61 7.06
C LYS A 23 -4.02 -19.10 8.38
N ASP A 24 -3.83 -18.39 9.50
CA ASP A 24 -4.43 -18.73 10.78
C ASP A 24 -5.78 -18.00 10.93
N PRO A 25 -6.93 -18.70 10.79
CA PRO A 25 -8.24 -18.09 10.83
C PRO A 25 -8.65 -17.63 12.24
N SER A 26 -7.89 -17.97 13.29
CA SER A 26 -8.17 -17.55 14.68
C SER A 26 -7.70 -16.12 14.98
N LEU A 27 -6.87 -15.55 14.12
CA LEU A 27 -6.37 -14.18 14.23
C LEU A 27 -7.35 -13.23 13.53
N GLY A 28 -7.88 -12.22 14.25
CA GLY A 28 -8.82 -11.23 13.71
C GLY A 28 -8.30 -10.36 12.55
N MET A 29 -7.00 -10.46 12.24
CA MET A 29 -6.33 -9.87 11.08
C MET A 29 -5.63 -10.98 10.31
N SER A 30 -6.08 -11.20 9.07
CA SER A 30 -5.54 -12.27 8.22
C SER A 30 -4.39 -11.75 7.35
N CYS A 31 -4.47 -10.51 6.88
CA CYS A 31 -3.42 -9.89 6.08
C CYS A 31 -3.28 -8.40 6.47
N PRO A 32 -2.16 -7.93 7.04
CA PRO A 32 -0.97 -8.67 7.43
C PRO A 32 -1.03 -9.22 8.87
N PRO A 33 -0.14 -10.15 9.28
CA PRO A 33 0.03 -10.50 10.69
C PRO A 33 0.36 -9.25 11.53
N ALA A 34 -0.12 -9.19 12.78
CA ALA A 34 0.01 -8.01 13.65
C ALA A 34 1.43 -7.40 13.74
N PRO A 35 2.53 -8.18 13.83
CA PRO A 35 3.89 -7.61 13.87
C PRO A 35 4.25 -6.74 12.66
N PHE A 36 3.60 -6.93 11.51
CA PHE A 36 3.86 -6.16 10.29
C PHE A 36 3.21 -4.77 10.30
N VAL A 37 2.34 -4.49 11.27
CA VAL A 37 1.63 -3.21 11.43
C VAL A 37 1.84 -2.62 12.82
N GLU A 38 2.83 -3.13 13.57
CA GLU A 38 3.27 -2.51 14.80
C GLU A 38 3.95 -1.17 14.51
N LEU A 39 3.66 -0.17 15.34
CA LEU A 39 4.08 1.22 15.14
C LEU A 39 5.59 1.38 14.98
N GLU A 40 6.40 0.59 15.70
CA GLU A 40 7.85 0.60 15.57
C GLU A 40 8.30 0.16 14.17
N LEU A 41 7.75 -0.95 13.67
CA LEU A 41 8.06 -1.42 12.32
C LEU A 41 7.58 -0.43 11.25
N LEU A 42 6.40 0.16 11.40
CA LEU A 42 5.89 1.15 10.44
C LEU A 42 6.82 2.38 10.34
N ARG A 43 7.40 2.82 11.47
CA ARG A 43 8.40 3.90 11.50
C ARG A 43 9.68 3.48 10.80
N ASP A 44 10.16 2.27 11.05
CA ASP A 44 11.35 1.76 10.39
C ASP A 44 11.14 1.61 8.88
N VAL A 45 9.98 1.14 8.43
CA VAL A 45 9.60 1.05 7.02
C VAL A 45 9.63 2.43 6.38
N ARG A 46 9.05 3.44 7.03
CA ARG A 46 9.10 4.82 6.55
C ARG A 46 10.53 5.34 6.42
N ASP A 47 11.39 5.07 7.39
CA ASP A 47 12.78 5.54 7.39
C ASP A 47 13.62 4.82 6.32
N CYS A 48 13.20 3.62 5.90
CA CYS A 48 13.74 2.88 4.75
C CYS A 48 13.20 3.35 3.39
N LEU A 49 12.19 4.22 3.32
CA LEU A 49 11.74 4.78 2.04
C LEU A 49 12.65 5.93 1.59
N THR A 50 12.79 6.15 0.29
CA THR A 50 13.32 7.43 -0.24
C THR A 50 12.35 8.58 0.06
N GLU A 51 12.75 9.85 -0.13
CA GLU A 51 11.86 11.01 0.08
C GLU A 51 10.54 10.89 -0.73
N ASP A 52 10.64 10.51 -2.00
CA ASP A 52 9.47 10.28 -2.86
C ASP A 52 8.90 8.86 -2.77
N GLY A 53 9.37 8.07 -1.81
CA GLY A 53 9.04 6.66 -1.68
C GLY A 53 7.61 6.41 -1.21
N VAL A 54 7.07 5.25 -1.60
CA VAL A 54 5.73 4.78 -1.20
C VAL A 54 5.81 3.40 -0.55
N PHE A 55 5.16 3.26 0.59
CA PHE A 55 4.85 1.97 1.19
C PHE A 55 3.45 1.53 0.73
N ILE A 56 3.29 0.27 0.32
CA ILE A 56 2.02 -0.27 -0.16
C ILE A 56 1.68 -1.49 0.69
N LEU A 57 0.51 -1.46 1.31
CA LEU A 57 0.02 -2.52 2.19
C LEU A 57 -1.26 -3.13 1.63
N ASN A 58 -1.30 -4.45 1.49
CA ASN A 58 -2.54 -5.20 1.37
C ASN A 58 -3.12 -5.40 2.78
N LEU A 59 -4.27 -4.79 3.06
CA LEU A 59 -4.95 -4.82 4.36
C LEU A 59 -6.27 -5.59 4.25
N VAL A 60 -6.40 -6.63 5.05
CA VAL A 60 -7.59 -7.47 5.24
C VAL A 60 -7.85 -7.58 6.74
N ALA A 61 -8.73 -6.71 7.21
CA ALA A 61 -9.17 -6.67 8.60
C ALA A 61 -10.63 -7.16 8.68
N ARG A 62 -10.85 -8.34 9.28
CA ARG A 62 -12.21 -8.84 9.55
C ARG A 62 -12.81 -8.16 10.78
N ASP A 63 -11.96 -7.84 11.74
CA ASP A 63 -12.32 -7.01 12.89
C ASP A 63 -12.17 -5.52 12.53
N ALA A 64 -13.30 -4.79 12.53
CA ALA A 64 -13.33 -3.38 12.16
C ALA A 64 -12.50 -2.49 13.09
N ALA A 65 -12.52 -2.76 14.41
CA ALA A 65 -11.78 -1.97 15.39
C ALA A 65 -10.27 -2.17 15.24
N LEU A 66 -9.84 -3.40 14.91
CA LEU A 66 -8.44 -3.68 14.60
C LEU A 66 -8.01 -3.01 13.29
N GLY A 67 -8.87 -3.02 12.26
CA GLY A 67 -8.64 -2.28 11.03
C GLY A 67 -8.49 -0.77 11.26
N ASP A 68 -9.38 -0.17 12.05
CA ASP A 68 -9.35 1.26 12.38
C ASP A 68 -8.08 1.65 13.13
N ARG A 69 -7.63 0.80 14.06
CA ARG A 69 -6.36 0.99 14.76
C ARG A 69 -5.17 0.99 13.80
N VAL A 70 -5.10 0.01 12.90
CA VAL A 70 -4.01 -0.05 11.91
C VAL A 70 -4.03 1.18 10.99
N ARG A 71 -5.22 1.61 10.54
CA ARG A 71 -5.37 2.84 9.76
C ARG A 71 -4.87 4.07 10.52
N ALA A 72 -5.20 4.19 11.80
CA ALA A 72 -4.70 5.27 12.65
C ALA A 72 -3.16 5.23 12.82
N ASP A 73 -2.59 4.05 13.03
CA ASP A 73 -1.14 3.86 13.18
C ASP A 73 -0.40 4.23 11.88
N LEU A 74 -0.94 3.86 10.71
CA LEU A 74 -0.43 4.27 9.39
C LEU A 74 -0.47 5.79 9.22
N ASN A 75 -1.63 6.41 9.48
CA ASN A 75 -1.81 7.87 9.39
C ASN A 75 -0.91 8.65 10.36
N SER A 76 -0.55 8.05 11.50
CA SER A 76 0.39 8.67 12.46
C SER A 76 1.86 8.51 12.06
N SER A 77 2.18 7.49 11.26
CA SER A 77 3.55 7.14 10.90
C SER A 77 3.99 7.85 9.61
N PHE A 78 3.10 7.95 8.63
CA PHE A 78 3.38 8.47 7.29
C PHE A 78 2.77 9.87 7.09
N ALA A 79 3.30 10.62 6.12
CA ALA A 79 2.86 12.00 5.91
C ALA A 79 1.48 12.11 5.22
N ALA A 80 1.12 11.08 4.45
CA ALA A 80 -0.20 10.93 3.85
C ALA A 80 -0.47 9.46 3.52
N CYS A 81 -1.70 9.01 3.72
CA CYS A 81 -2.16 7.69 3.32
C CYS A 81 -3.36 7.82 2.37
N VAL A 82 -3.36 6.98 1.34
CA VAL A 82 -4.44 6.85 0.35
C VAL A 82 -4.85 5.39 0.33
N THR A 83 -6.14 5.14 0.24
CA THR A 83 -6.70 3.79 0.21
C THR A 83 -7.54 3.54 -1.03
N TYR A 84 -7.49 2.29 -1.49
CA TYR A 84 -8.38 1.74 -2.49
C TYR A 84 -9.05 0.49 -1.92
N SER A 85 -10.38 0.53 -1.78
CA SER A 85 -11.17 -0.66 -1.48
C SER A 85 -11.33 -1.45 -2.77
N VAL A 86 -10.91 -2.72 -2.78
CA VAL A 86 -11.05 -3.56 -3.98
C VAL A 86 -12.52 -3.98 -4.09
N PRO A 87 -13.23 -3.66 -5.19
CA PRO A 87 -14.62 -4.08 -5.38
C PRO A 87 -14.79 -5.58 -5.25
N GLU A 88 -15.87 -5.98 -4.58
CA GLU A 88 -16.25 -7.39 -4.37
C GLU A 88 -15.29 -8.21 -3.48
N GLU A 89 -14.18 -7.61 -3.03
CA GLU A 89 -13.20 -8.21 -2.14
C GLU A 89 -13.25 -7.55 -0.75
N VAL A 90 -12.75 -8.25 0.26
CA VAL A 90 -12.57 -7.69 1.62
C VAL A 90 -11.26 -6.92 1.76
N ASN A 91 -10.46 -6.86 0.69
CA ASN A 91 -9.12 -6.29 0.68
C ASN A 91 -9.15 -4.77 0.45
N GLU A 92 -8.32 -4.09 1.22
CA GLU A 92 -8.03 -2.67 1.11
C GLU A 92 -6.55 -2.51 0.75
N VAL A 93 -6.24 -1.82 -0.34
CA VAL A 93 -4.84 -1.47 -0.68
C VAL A 93 -4.54 -0.08 -0.15
N VAL A 94 -3.60 0.02 0.78
CA VAL A 94 -3.20 1.29 1.40
C VAL A 94 -1.84 1.73 0.88
N PHE A 95 -1.78 2.93 0.31
CA PHE A 95 -0.58 3.62 -0.15
C PHE A 95 -0.17 4.66 0.88
N CYS A 96 1.01 4.52 1.47
CA CYS A 96 1.54 5.42 2.48
C CYS A 96 2.75 6.17 1.92
N LEU A 97 2.67 7.49 1.88
CA LEU A 97 3.70 8.37 1.34
C LEU A 97 4.62 8.85 2.46
N ARG A 98 5.94 8.73 2.26
CA ARG A 98 6.93 9.23 3.23
C ARG A 98 6.79 10.74 3.45
N HIS A 99 6.63 11.49 2.36
CA HIS A 99 6.41 12.93 2.36
C HIS A 99 5.07 13.30 1.74
N ARG A 100 4.46 14.37 2.25
CA ARG A 100 3.22 14.89 1.71
C ARG A 100 3.53 15.57 0.36
N PRO A 101 2.88 15.16 -0.74
CA PRO A 101 3.06 15.80 -2.02
C PRO A 101 2.48 17.22 -2.04
N ASP A 102 2.96 18.05 -2.97
CA ASP A 102 2.41 19.38 -3.23
C ASP A 102 0.98 19.33 -3.78
N THR A 103 0.65 18.24 -4.48
CA THR A 103 -0.70 17.95 -4.95
C THR A 103 -1.47 17.12 -3.93
N ASP A 104 -2.79 16.99 -4.13
CA ASP A 104 -3.58 16.03 -3.38
C ASP A 104 -2.98 14.60 -3.48
N PRO A 105 -2.83 13.86 -2.38
CA PRO A 105 -2.28 12.50 -2.39
C PRO A 105 -3.04 11.55 -3.32
N CYS A 106 -4.38 11.64 -3.38
CA CYS A 106 -5.15 10.79 -4.31
C CYS A 106 -4.86 11.18 -5.77
N GLU A 107 -4.76 12.48 -6.10
CA GLU A 107 -4.38 12.93 -7.44
C GLU A 107 -2.99 12.43 -7.85
N ARG A 108 -2.02 12.41 -6.92
CA ARG A 108 -0.69 11.86 -7.18
C ARG A 108 -0.76 10.39 -7.58
N ILE A 109 -1.50 9.57 -6.82
CA ILE A 109 -1.68 8.14 -7.11
C ILE A 109 -2.46 7.93 -8.43
N ARG A 110 -3.52 8.72 -8.68
CA ARG A 110 -4.30 8.67 -9.93
C ARG A 110 -3.45 9.00 -11.15
N THR A 111 -2.62 10.03 -11.06
CA THR A 111 -1.73 10.44 -12.15
C THR A 111 -0.72 9.33 -12.45
N ALA A 112 -0.13 8.72 -11.42
CA ALA A 112 0.78 7.59 -11.57
C ALA A 112 0.07 6.37 -12.22
N ALA A 113 -1.16 6.06 -11.80
CA ALA A 113 -1.96 4.98 -12.36
C ALA A 113 -2.28 5.20 -13.86
N ALA A 114 -2.68 6.43 -14.23
CA ALA A 114 -2.94 6.79 -15.62
C ALA A 114 -1.68 6.70 -16.51
N ALA A 115 -0.53 7.14 -15.99
CA ALA A 115 0.75 7.00 -16.66
C ALA A 115 1.15 5.53 -16.85
N LEU A 116 0.93 4.69 -15.84
CA LEU A 116 1.18 3.25 -15.90
C LEU A 116 0.28 2.58 -16.95
N ASN A 117 -1.03 2.84 -16.94
CA ASN A 117 -1.98 2.36 -17.94
C ASN A 117 -1.56 2.73 -19.37
N SER A 118 -1.12 3.97 -19.57
CA SER A 118 -0.63 4.46 -20.87
C SER A 118 0.63 3.72 -21.32
N ALA A 119 1.57 3.49 -20.40
CA ALA A 119 2.82 2.77 -20.70
C ALA A 119 2.57 1.29 -21.03
N LEU A 120 1.67 0.61 -20.29
CA LEU A 120 1.29 -0.78 -20.53
C LEU A 120 0.57 -0.94 -21.88
N SER A 121 -0.34 -0.02 -22.21
CA SER A 121 -1.06 -0.03 -23.49
C SER A 121 -0.12 0.13 -24.69
N ARG A 122 0.90 0.99 -24.59
CA ARG A 122 1.93 1.14 -25.64
C ARG A 122 2.74 -0.14 -25.83
N LYS A 123 3.09 -0.85 -24.74
CA LYS A 123 3.87 -2.09 -24.79
C LYS A 123 3.11 -3.28 -25.40
N GLN A 124 1.78 -3.23 -25.43
CA GLN A 124 0.93 -4.29 -25.99
C GLN A 124 0.66 -4.14 -27.50
N LYS A 125 1.06 -3.03 -28.13
CA LYS A 125 0.80 -2.80 -29.55
C LYS A 125 1.47 -3.89 -30.40
N GLY A 126 0.67 -4.81 -30.95
CA GLY A 126 1.14 -5.94 -31.77
C GLY A 126 1.46 -7.24 -31.02
N LYS A 127 1.14 -7.36 -29.73
CA LYS A 127 1.29 -8.60 -28.93
C LYS A 127 -0.08 -9.15 -28.51
N PRO A 128 -0.23 -10.47 -28.30
CA PRO A 128 -1.45 -11.02 -27.75
C PRO A 128 -1.76 -10.35 -26.41
N ARG A 129 -3.05 -10.05 -26.20
CA ARG A 129 -3.56 -9.37 -24.99
C ARG A 129 -3.10 -10.15 -23.75
N GLN A 130 -2.20 -9.56 -22.98
CA GLN A 130 -1.96 -10.00 -21.61
C GLN A 130 -3.06 -9.39 -20.73
N SER A 131 -3.56 -10.15 -19.76
CA SER A 131 -4.58 -9.70 -18.81
C SER A 131 -3.97 -8.69 -17.83
N PHE A 132 -3.84 -7.44 -18.26
CA PHE A 132 -3.53 -6.34 -17.34
C PHE A 132 -4.83 -5.82 -16.75
N MET A 133 -4.83 -5.60 -15.44
CA MET A 133 -5.89 -4.88 -14.75
C MET A 133 -5.94 -3.45 -15.29
N ASP A 134 -7.12 -2.98 -15.68
CA ASP A 134 -7.32 -1.58 -16.03
C ASP A 134 -7.40 -0.75 -14.75
N MET A 135 -6.40 0.11 -14.53
CA MET A 135 -6.33 0.99 -13.36
C MET A 135 -7.32 2.16 -13.39
N SER A 136 -8.20 2.26 -14.41
CA SER A 136 -9.21 3.31 -14.51
C SER A 136 -10.28 3.20 -13.41
N ALA A 137 -10.73 1.98 -13.09
CA ALA A 137 -11.64 1.70 -11.99
C ALA A 137 -10.94 1.98 -10.64
N PHE A 138 -9.68 1.55 -10.52
CA PHE A 138 -8.84 1.85 -9.36
C PHE A 138 -8.75 3.35 -9.07
N ALA A 139 -8.58 4.19 -10.09
CA ALA A 139 -8.44 5.63 -9.92
C ALA A 139 -9.69 6.32 -9.36
N GLN A 140 -10.90 5.79 -9.63
CA GLN A 140 -12.17 6.43 -9.25
C GLN A 140 -12.53 6.23 -7.77
N GLU A 141 -11.99 5.19 -7.14
CA GLU A 141 -12.40 4.79 -5.79
C GLU A 141 -11.36 5.12 -4.71
N LEU A 142 -10.27 5.80 -5.09
CA LEU A 142 -9.23 6.25 -4.15
C LEU A 142 -9.77 7.26 -3.14
N LYS A 143 -9.48 7.02 -1.87
CA LYS A 143 -9.85 7.89 -0.75
C LYS A 143 -8.62 8.22 0.08
N SER A 144 -8.58 9.41 0.67
CA SER A 144 -7.61 9.66 1.74
C SER A 144 -8.03 8.85 2.97
N LEU A 145 -7.04 8.31 3.68
CA LEU A 145 -7.25 7.54 4.89
C LEU A 145 -7.61 8.44 6.09
#